data_AF-A0A7K5F9Z8-F1
#
_entry.id   AF-A0A7K5F9Z8-F1
#
_cell.length_a   1.000
_cell.length_b   1.000
_cell.length_c   1.000
_cell.angle_alpha   90.00
_cell.angle_beta   90.00
_cell.angle_gamma   90.00
#
_symmetry.space_group_name_H-M   'P 1'
#
loop_
_entity.id
_entity.type
_entity.pdbx_description
1 polymer ?
#
loop_
_entity_poly.entity_id
_entity_poly.type
_entity_poly.pdbx_seq_one_letter_code
_entity_poly.pdbx_strand_id
1 'polypeptide(L)' 'YCLSPDLKLAKVVATLNNLQKLLDTINWVRPILGMTTKELSPLFSLLQGDPNLTSP' A
#
# COMPACT_ATOMS: atom_id res chain seq x y z
N TYR A 1 22.12 3.73 -14.41
CA TYR A 1 21.09 4.68 -13.94
C TYR A 1 21.10 4.72 -12.42
N CYS A 2 21.99 5.52 -11.82
CA CYS A 2 22.06 5.64 -10.37
C CYS A 2 21.09 6.76 -9.95
N LEU A 3 19.89 6.39 -9.50
CA LEU A 3 18.98 7.38 -8.90
C LEU A 3 19.63 7.81 -7.58
N SER A 4 19.86 9.11 -7.42
CA SER A 4 20.40 9.67 -6.18
C SER A 4 19.61 9.12 -4.97
N PRO A 5 20.28 8.74 -3.88
CA PRO A 5 19.62 8.13 -2.72
C PRO A 5 18.48 9.00 -2.18
N ASP A 6 18.61 10.32 -2.29
CA ASP A 6 17.58 11.29 -1.92
C ASP A 6 16.28 11.16 -2.74
N LEU A 7 16.40 10.85 -4.04
CA LEU A 7 15.25 10.62 -4.92
C LEU A 7 14.58 9.27 -4.63
N LYS A 8 15.35 8.25 -4.26
CA LYS A 8 14.80 6.93 -3.86
C LYS A 8 14.03 7.04 -2.54
N LEU A 9 14.59 7.74 -1.56
CA LEU A 9 13.94 7.98 -0.27
C LEU A 9 12.67 8.82 -0.41
N ALA A 10 12.72 9.91 -1.18
CA ALA A 10 11.54 10.74 -1.45
C ALA A 10 10.38 9.94 -2.09
N LYS A 11 10.70 9.04 -3.03
CA LYS A 11 9.71 8.13 -3.62
C LYS A 11 9.11 7.17 -2.60
N VAL A 12 9.92 6.54 -1.75
CA VAL A 12 9.44 5.62 -0.71
C VAL A 12 8.54 6.34 0.29
N VAL A 13 8.91 7.54 0.73
CA VAL A 13 8.09 8.36 1.64
C VAL A 13 6.76 8.75 0.99
N ALA A 14 6.77 9.13 -0.29
CA ALA A 14 5.55 9.42 -1.04
C ALA A 14 4.65 8.17 -1.20
N THR A 15 5.24 7.00 -1.49
CA THR A 15 4.51 5.73 -1.57
C THR A 15 3.88 5.37 -0.23
N LEU A 16 4.62 5.48 0.88
CA LEU A 16 4.09 5.19 2.21
C LEU A 16 2.91 6.11 2.57
N ASN A 17 3.01 7.42 2.27
CA ASN A 17 1.92 8.37 2.47
C ASN A 17 0.67 7.99 1.67
N ASN A 18 0.83 7.62 0.41
CA ASN A 18 -0.29 7.19 -0.44
C ASN A 18 -0.95 5.90 0.08
N LEU A 19 -0.15 4.93 0.55
CA LEU A 19 -0.66 3.70 1.15
C LEU A 19 -1.43 3.97 2.46
N GLN A 20 -0.92 4.87 3.30
CA GLN A 20 -1.59 5.25 4.54
C GLN A 20 -2.98 5.86 4.25
N LYS A 21 -3.06 6.82 3.33
CA LYS A 21 -4.33 7.45 2.93
C LYS A 21 -5.33 6.46 2.33
N LEU A 22 -4.84 5.51 1.53
CA LEU A 22 -5.67 4.45 0.95
C LEU A 22 -6.26 3.56 2.05
N LEU A 23 -5.44 3.11 3.01
CA LEU A 23 -5.90 2.33 4.16
C LEU A 23 -6.92 3.10 5.01
N ASP A 24 -6.68 4.39 5.25
CA ASP A 24 -7.62 5.24 6.00
C ASP A 24 -8.98 5.33 5.28
N THR A 25 -8.97 5.47 3.95
CA THR A 25 -10.19 5.51 3.12
C THR A 25 -10.94 4.18 3.17
N ILE A 26 -10.24 3.05 3.07
CA ILE A 26 -10.82 1.70 3.15
C ILE A 26 -11.45 1.48 4.53
N ASN A 27 -10.74 1.85 5.59
CA ASN A 27 -11.25 1.74 6.96
C ASN A 27 -12.48 2.60 7.18
N TRP A 28 -12.54 3.79 6.57
CA TRP A 28 -13.69 4.68 6.64
C TRP A 28 -14.92 4.12 5.90
N VAL A 29 -14.73 3.55 4.71
CA VAL A 29 -15.85 3.06 3.89
C VAL A 29 -16.39 1.69 4.34
N ARG A 30 -15.55 0.89 5.01
CA ARG A 30 -15.89 -0.45 5.48
C ARG A 30 -17.21 -0.54 6.27
N PRO A 31 -17.45 0.28 7.32
CA PRO A 31 -18.72 0.24 8.05
C PRO A 31 -19.91 0.76 7.23
N ILE A 32 -19.68 1.67 6.27
CA ILE A 32 -20.74 2.27 5.44
C ILE A 32 -21.31 1.23 4.46
N LEU A 33 -20.44 0.36 3.93
CA LEU A 33 -20.81 -0.62 2.90
C LEU A 33 -21.07 -2.01 3.46
N GLY A 34 -20.98 -2.21 4.77
CA GLY A 34 -21.11 -3.53 5.39
C GLY A 34 -20.05 -4.54 4.93
N MET A 35 -18.91 -4.05 4.40
CA MET A 35 -17.90 -4.90 3.79
C MET A 35 -17.19 -5.77 4.83
N THR A 36 -17.18 -7.06 4.55
CA THR A 36 -16.48 -8.06 5.35
C THR A 36 -15.00 -8.12 5.00
N THR A 37 -14.17 -8.63 5.92
CA THR A 37 -12.74 -8.85 5.64
C THR A 37 -12.52 -9.78 4.44
N LYS A 38 -13.45 -10.69 4.16
CA LYS A 38 -13.39 -11.59 3.00
C LYS A 38 -13.50 -10.83 1.68
N GLU A 39 -14.40 -9.85 1.60
CA GLU A 39 -14.59 -9.04 0.38
C GLU A 39 -13.41 -8.10 0.12
N LEU A 40 -12.74 -7.65 1.18
CA LEU A 40 -11.52 -6.86 1.09
C LEU A 40 -10.25 -7.71 0.92
N SER A 41 -10.35 -9.05 1.00
CA SER A 41 -9.19 -9.95 0.92
C SER A 41 -8.35 -9.73 -0.35
N PRO A 42 -8.92 -9.61 -1.56
CA PRO A 42 -8.13 -9.38 -2.77
C PRO A 42 -7.32 -8.07 -2.72
N LEU A 43 -7.88 -7.03 -2.11
CA LEU A 43 -7.23 -5.74 -1.93
C LEU A 43 -6.02 -5.84 -0.99
N PHE A 44 -6.16 -6.55 0.12
CA PHE A 44 -5.04 -6.79 1.03
C PHE A 44 -3.93 -7.64 0.39
N SER A 45 -4.28 -8.61 -0.45
CA SER A 45 -3.30 -9.39 -1.20
C SER A 45 -2.48 -8.54 -2.19
N LEU A 46 -3.09 -7.51 -2.80
CA LEU A 46 -2.36 -6.55 -3.64
C LEU A 46 -1.42 -5.64 -2.82
N LEU A 47 -1.77 -5.34 -1.57
CA LEU A 47 -0.97 -4.49 -0.68
C LEU A 47 0.18 -5.23 0.02
N GLN A 48 0.13 -6.57 0.09
CA GLN A 48 1.18 -7.38 0.71
C GLN A 48 2.55 -7.29 0.01
N GLY A 49 2.60 -6.76 -1.22
CA GLY A 49 3.83 -6.68 -2.01
C GLY A 49 4.30 -8.05 -2.51
N ASP A 50 5.40 -8.08 -3.25
CA ASP A 50 6.02 -9.35 -3.67
C ASP A 50 6.73 -9.99 -2.47
N PRO A 51 6.33 -11.20 -2.03
CA PRO A 51 7.01 -11.92 -0.95
C PRO A 51 8.42 -12.38 -1.35
N ASN A 52 8.73 -12.42 -2.66
CA ASN A 52 10.08 -12.69 -3.14
C ASN A 52 10.91 -11.43 -2.98
N LEU A 53 11.66 -11.37 -1.88
CA LEU A 53 12.67 -10.35 -1.61
C LEU A 53 13.91 -10.51 -2.52
N THR A 54 13.75 -10.83 -3.81
CA THR A 54 14.83 -10.87 -4.80
C THR A 54 15.12 -9.49 -5.39
N SER A 55 14.62 -8.42 -4.77
CA SER A 55 14.99 -7.06 -5.15
C SER A 55 16.46 -6.83 -4.79
N PRO A 56 17.36 -6.55 -5.76
CA PRO A 56 18.76 -6.22 -5.51
C PRO A 56 18.96 -4.92 -4.72
#